data_AF-A0A1I6V9J3-F1
#
_entry.id   AF-A0A1I6V9J3-F1
#
_cell.length_a   1.000
_cell.length_b   1.000
_cell.length_c   1.000
_cell.angle_alpha   90.00
_cell.angle_beta   90.00
_cell.angle_gamma   90.00
#
_symmetry.space_group_name_H-M   'P 1'
#
loop_
_entity.id
_entity.type
_entity.pdbx_description
1 polymer ?
#
loop_
_entity_poly.entity_id
_entity_poly.type
_entity_poly.pdbx_seq_one_letter_code
_entity_poly.pdbx_strand_id
1 'polypeptide(L)'
;MGMKAIFSNRLYKYKIDPDFVMSMNHTLRVFNQAKHFRYQAEVRELRGVKAKSSVSIHQQLKQHYGLNDYYATSAVQQGRALLSAQKELKKVYMRNKKEQINAVKRKIKATKARLTTLQKIKG
;
A
#
# COMPACT_ATOMS: atom_id res chain seq x y z
N MET A 1 22.93 -17.11 -25.29
CA MET A 1 21.97 -17.66 -24.31
C MET A 1 20.56 -17.32 -24.76
N GLY A 2 19.78 -18.29 -25.22
CA GLY A 2 18.38 -18.09 -25.62
C GLY A 2 17.48 -17.89 -24.39
N MET A 3 16.57 -16.91 -24.47
CA MET A 3 15.61 -16.59 -23.42
C MET A 3 14.65 -17.78 -23.25
N LYS A 4 14.80 -18.56 -22.18
CA LYS A 4 13.86 -19.65 -21.85
C LYS A 4 12.60 -19.03 -21.25
N ALA A 5 11.51 -19.00 -22.02
CA ALA A 5 10.19 -18.70 -21.48
C ALA A 5 9.77 -19.85 -20.55
N ILE A 6 9.65 -19.57 -19.26
CA ILE A 6 9.08 -20.52 -18.30
C ILE A 6 7.56 -20.44 -18.46
N PHE A 7 6.95 -21.45 -19.06
CA PHE A 7 5.50 -21.57 -19.10
C PHE A 7 4.98 -21.79 -17.68
N SER A 8 4.14 -20.88 -17.17
CA SER A 8 3.48 -21.12 -15.89
C SER A 8 2.39 -22.18 -16.08
N ASN A 9 2.46 -23.28 -15.35
CA ASN A 9 1.35 -24.20 -15.25
C ASN A 9 0.19 -23.53 -14.50
N ARG A 10 -0.73 -22.92 -15.26
CA ARG A 10 -1.90 -22.23 -14.70
C ARG A 10 -2.85 -23.26 -14.11
N LEU A 11 -2.99 -23.24 -12.79
CA LEU A 11 -3.99 -24.03 -12.08
C LEU A 11 -5.34 -23.29 -12.14
N TYR A 12 -6.35 -23.94 -12.73
CA TYR A 12 -7.71 -23.42 -12.79
C TYR A 12 -8.52 -23.98 -11.64
N LYS A 13 -9.31 -23.14 -10.96
CA LYS A 13 -10.10 -23.55 -9.77
C LYS A 13 -11.01 -24.74 -10.04
N TYR A 14 -11.63 -24.82 -11.22
CA TYR A 14 -12.52 -25.93 -11.59
C TYR A 14 -11.78 -27.25 -11.84
N LYS A 15 -10.44 -27.24 -11.93
CA LYS A 15 -9.59 -28.44 -12.08
C LYS A 15 -9.03 -28.93 -10.74
N ILE A 16 -9.38 -28.28 -9.64
CA ILE A 16 -8.92 -28.60 -8.30
C ILE A 16 -10.13 -29.06 -7.51
N ASP A 17 -9.90 -29.97 -6.56
CA ASP A 17 -10.91 -30.40 -5.61
C ASP A 17 -11.62 -29.19 -4.96
N PRO A 18 -12.97 -29.14 -4.96
CA PRO A 18 -13.72 -28.00 -4.43
C PRO A 18 -13.44 -27.71 -2.95
N ASP A 19 -13.24 -28.73 -2.12
CA ASP A 19 -12.95 -28.55 -0.69
C ASP A 19 -11.57 -27.95 -0.49
N PHE A 20 -10.59 -28.38 -1.30
CA PHE A 20 -9.28 -27.76 -1.32
C PHE A 20 -9.34 -26.28 -1.75
N VAL A 21 -10.12 -25.96 -2.80
CA VAL A 21 -10.34 -24.57 -3.23
C VAL A 21 -10.99 -23.75 -2.11
N MET A 22 -11.99 -24.30 -1.41
CA MET A 22 -12.65 -23.66 -0.29
C MET A 22 -11.66 -23.38 0.85
N SER A 23 -10.88 -24.38 1.25
CA SER A 23 -9.85 -24.28 2.28
C SER A 23 -8.80 -23.22 1.94
N MET A 24 -8.26 -23.24 0.71
CA MET A 24 -7.32 -22.21 0.23
C MET A 24 -7.91 -20.81 0.30
N ASN A 25 -9.15 -20.62 -0.18
CA ASN A 25 -9.81 -19.31 -0.12
C ASN A 25 -10.00 -18.85 1.33
N HIS A 26 -10.36 -19.75 2.24
CA HIS A 26 -10.49 -19.46 3.65
C HIS A 26 -9.15 -19.02 4.26
N THR A 27 -8.07 -19.79 4.04
CA THR A 27 -6.72 -19.46 4.52
C THR A 27 -6.26 -18.11 3.99
N LEU A 28 -6.44 -17.84 2.69
CA LEU A 28 -6.08 -16.56 2.08
C LEU A 28 -6.87 -15.41 2.69
N ARG A 29 -8.16 -15.60 2.95
CA ARG A 29 -9.01 -14.59 3.58
C ARG A 29 -8.53 -14.27 5.00
N VAL A 30 -8.33 -15.28 5.84
CA VAL A 30 -7.85 -15.11 7.23
C VAL A 30 -6.47 -14.45 7.25
N PHE A 31 -5.57 -14.90 6.39
CA PHE A 31 -4.23 -14.32 6.29
C PHE A 31 -4.26 -12.84 5.87
N ASN A 32 -5.10 -12.48 4.89
CA ASN A 32 -5.27 -11.09 4.49
C ASN A 32 -5.89 -10.23 5.59
N GLN A 33 -6.86 -10.76 6.34
CA GLN A 33 -7.41 -10.07 7.50
C GLN A 33 -6.33 -9.81 8.56
N ALA A 34 -5.50 -10.81 8.88
CA ALA A 34 -4.39 -10.68 9.82
C ALA A 34 -3.36 -9.62 9.38
N LYS A 35 -3.02 -9.58 8.09
CA LYS A 35 -2.17 -8.52 7.51
C LYS A 35 -2.76 -7.14 7.70
N HIS A 36 -4.06 -6.97 7.40
CA HIS A 36 -4.75 -5.70 7.58
C HIS A 36 -4.86 -5.29 9.04
N PHE A 37 -5.08 -6.23 9.96
CA PHE A 37 -5.06 -5.99 11.39
C PHE A 37 -3.72 -5.40 11.84
N ARG A 38 -2.60 -6.04 11.46
CA ARG A 38 -1.26 -5.54 11.76
C ARG A 38 -1.07 -4.09 11.28
N TYR A 39 -1.44 -3.84 10.03
CA TYR A 39 -1.33 -2.52 9.41
C TYR A 39 -2.15 -1.47 10.18
N GLN A 40 -3.41 -1.78 10.48
CA GLN A 40 -4.30 -0.86 11.19
C GLN A 40 -3.84 -0.59 12.62
N ALA A 41 -3.32 -1.60 13.32
CA ALA A 41 -2.76 -1.45 14.65
C ALA A 41 -1.63 -0.40 14.66
N GLU A 42 -0.68 -0.51 13.73
CA GLU A 42 0.42 0.47 13.62
C GLU A 42 -0.08 1.87 13.25
N VAL A 43 -1.06 1.97 12.35
CA VAL A 43 -1.63 3.28 11.97
C VAL A 43 -2.33 3.95 13.14
N ARG A 44 -3.04 3.20 13.99
CA ARG A 44 -3.71 3.74 15.19
C ARG A 44 -2.69 4.22 16.22
N GLU A 45 -1.61 3.47 16.42
CA GLU A 45 -0.48 3.87 17.27
C GLU A 45 0.17 5.17 16.75
N LEU A 46 0.49 5.23 15.45
CA LEU A 46 1.09 6.41 14.83
C LEU A 46 0.21 7.67 14.87
N ARG A 47 -1.12 7.50 14.94
CA ARG A 47 -2.08 8.60 15.07
C ARG A 47 -2.34 9.00 16.53
N GLY A 48 -1.76 8.29 17.50
CA GLY A 48 -2.04 8.51 18.92
C GLY A 48 -3.45 8.12 19.37
N VAL A 49 -4.20 7.39 18.54
CA VAL A 49 -5.60 7.02 18.82
C VAL A 49 -5.69 5.87 19.82
N LYS A 50 -4.66 5.02 19.87
CA LYS A 50 -4.60 3.90 20.82
C LYS A 50 -3.16 3.73 21.31
N ALA A 51 -3.01 3.51 22.62
CA ALA A 51 -1.72 3.15 23.21
C ALA A 51 -1.23 1.81 22.66
N LYS A 52 0.09 1.65 22.62
CA LYS A 52 0.74 0.40 22.25
C LYS A 52 0.31 -0.70 23.22
N SER A 53 -0.13 -1.83 22.68
CA SER A 53 -0.53 -2.97 23.51
C SER A 53 0.67 -3.56 24.25
N SER A 54 0.44 -4.07 25.47
CA SER A 54 1.42 -4.87 26.22
C SER A 54 1.71 -6.22 25.56
N VAL A 55 0.76 -6.76 24.79
CA VAL A 55 0.89 -8.01 24.06
C VAL A 55 1.51 -7.76 22.70
N SER A 56 2.49 -8.57 22.30
CA SER A 56 3.11 -8.44 20.98
C SER A 56 2.08 -8.62 19.86
N ILE A 57 2.25 -7.90 18.76
CA ILE A 57 1.31 -8.00 17.63
C ILE A 57 1.26 -9.40 17.04
N HIS A 58 2.38 -10.14 17.06
CA HIS A 58 2.45 -11.54 16.66
C HIS A 58 1.50 -12.38 17.51
N GLN A 59 1.56 -12.23 18.83
CA GLN A 59 0.71 -12.98 19.76
C GLN A 59 -0.77 -12.60 19.61
N GLN A 60 -1.07 -11.31 19.41
CA GLN A 60 -2.43 -10.87 19.12
C GLN A 60 -3.00 -11.53 17.86
N LEU A 61 -2.20 -11.62 16.78
CA LEU A 61 -2.63 -12.25 15.54
C LEU A 61 -2.86 -13.77 15.71
N LYS A 62 -1.97 -14.46 16.44
CA LYS A 62 -2.14 -15.89 16.74
C LYS A 62 -3.45 -16.15 17.48
N GLN A 63 -3.69 -15.40 18.56
CA GLN A 63 -4.88 -15.57 19.39
C GLN A 63 -6.16 -15.18 18.66
N HIS A 64 -6.14 -14.08 17.89
CA HIS A 64 -7.35 -13.55 17.25
C HIS A 64 -7.78 -14.36 16.01
N TYR A 65 -6.82 -14.91 15.27
CA TYR A 65 -7.07 -15.60 13.99
C TYR A 65 -6.75 -17.10 14.01
N GLY A 66 -6.35 -17.67 15.15
CA GLY A 66 -5.96 -19.08 15.26
C GLY A 66 -4.75 -19.45 14.41
N LEU A 67 -3.83 -18.51 14.19
CA LEU A 67 -2.67 -18.71 13.32
C LEU A 67 -1.55 -19.47 14.02
N ASN A 68 -0.84 -20.31 13.26
CA ASN A 68 0.46 -20.82 13.67
C ASN A 68 1.54 -19.73 13.55
N ASP A 69 2.74 -20.00 14.08
CA ASP A 69 3.84 -19.03 14.06
C ASP A 69 4.26 -18.63 12.64
N TYR A 70 4.23 -19.56 11.69
CA TYR A 70 4.57 -19.28 10.30
C TYR A 70 3.68 -18.19 9.69
N TYR A 71 2.36 -18.36 9.77
CA TYR A 71 1.41 -17.39 9.23
C TYR A 71 1.40 -16.08 10.03
N ALA A 72 1.53 -16.15 11.36
CA ALA A 72 1.58 -14.96 12.19
C ALA A 72 2.80 -14.09 11.87
N THR A 73 4.00 -14.66 11.81
CA THR A 73 5.23 -13.93 11.45
C THR A 73 5.14 -13.34 10.04
N SER A 74 4.65 -14.13 9.07
CA SER A 74 4.48 -13.67 7.69
C SER A 74 3.48 -12.50 7.60
N ALA A 75 2.36 -12.58 8.33
CA ALA A 75 1.38 -11.49 8.39
C ALA A 75 1.96 -10.21 9.01
N VAL A 76 2.77 -10.34 10.06
CA VAL A 76 3.48 -9.20 10.68
C VAL A 76 4.43 -8.55 9.68
N GLN A 77 5.25 -9.35 8.99
CA GLN A 77 6.22 -8.85 8.00
C GLN A 77 5.52 -8.17 6.83
N GLN A 78 4.49 -8.79 6.26
CA GLN A 78 3.75 -8.22 5.13
C GLN A 78 2.98 -6.97 5.53
N GLY A 79 2.39 -6.91 6.73
CA GLY A 79 1.73 -5.71 7.23
C GLY A 79 2.71 -4.53 7.40
N ARG A 80 3.91 -4.80 7.92
CA ARG A 80 4.99 -3.80 8.02
C ARG A 80 5.47 -3.33 6.64
N ALA A 81 5.66 -4.25 5.71
CA ALA A 81 6.07 -3.93 4.34
C ALA A 81 5.00 -3.07 3.63
N LEU A 82 3.72 -3.39 3.79
CA LEU A 82 2.61 -2.60 3.26
C LEU A 82 2.64 -1.16 3.77
N LEU A 83 2.85 -0.97 5.08
CA LEU A 83 2.94 0.37 5.64
C LEU A 83 4.17 1.14 5.12
N SER A 84 5.31 0.47 5.00
CA SER A 84 6.52 1.07 4.43
C SER A 84 6.30 1.50 2.98
N ALA A 85 5.72 0.64 2.15
CA ALA A 85 5.38 0.96 0.76
C ALA A 85 4.45 2.17 0.67
N GLN A 86 3.44 2.26 1.54
CA GLN A 86 2.55 3.42 1.58
C GLN A 86 3.24 4.71 2.02
N LYS A 87 4.19 4.65 2.96
CA LYS A 87 4.99 5.83 3.35
C LYS A 87 5.81 6.35 2.18
N GLU A 88 6.46 5.47 1.42
CA GLU A 88 7.21 5.86 0.22
C GLU A 88 6.29 6.40 -0.88
N LEU A 89 5.15 5.72 -1.12
CA LEU A 89 4.16 6.18 -2.08
C LEU A 89 3.64 7.60 -1.75
N LYS A 90 3.40 7.89 -0.47
CA LYS A 90 3.02 9.23 -0.01
C LYS A 90 4.10 10.27 -0.34
N LYS A 91 5.39 9.95 -0.15
CA LYS A 91 6.50 10.87 -0.49
C LYS A 91 6.52 11.18 -1.99
N VAL A 92 6.34 10.16 -2.84
CA VAL A 92 6.27 10.33 -4.29
C VAL A 92 5.10 11.25 -4.67
N TYR A 93 3.91 11.02 -4.13
CA TYR A 93 2.76 11.88 -4.39
C TYR A 93 2.99 13.34 -3.96
N MET A 94 3.59 13.54 -2.78
CA MET A 94 3.93 14.88 -2.29
C MET A 94 4.91 15.60 -3.22
N ARG A 95 5.94 14.91 -3.71
CA ARG A 95 6.90 15.45 -4.67
C ARG A 95 6.23 15.85 -5.97
N ASN A 96 5.44 14.95 -6.56
CA ASN A 96 4.73 15.19 -7.81
C ASN A 96 3.77 16.38 -7.68
N LYS A 97 3.06 16.50 -6.54
CA LYS A 97 2.18 17.65 -6.28
C LYS A 97 2.95 18.96 -6.14
N LYS A 98 4.11 18.95 -5.49
CA LYS A 98 4.99 20.14 -5.40
C LYS A 98 5.46 20.60 -6.78
N GLU A 99 5.84 19.67 -7.64
CA GLU A 99 6.24 19.98 -9.02
C GLU A 99 5.08 20.56 -9.84
N GLN A 100 3.88 19.99 -9.72
CA GLN A 100 2.67 20.52 -10.37
C GLN A 100 2.38 21.97 -9.91
N ILE A 101 2.45 22.24 -8.61
CA ILE A 101 2.26 23.59 -8.06
C ILE A 101 3.30 24.55 -8.65
N ASN A 102 4.57 24.15 -8.70
CA ASN A 102 5.64 24.99 -9.26
C ASN A 102 5.46 25.24 -10.76
N ALA A 103 4.98 24.26 -11.52
CA ALA A 103 4.66 24.43 -12.93
C ALA A 103 3.51 25.45 -13.12
N VAL A 104 2.44 25.34 -12.33
CA VAL A 104 1.32 26.30 -12.35
C VAL A 104 1.78 27.71 -11.98
N LYS A 105 2.59 27.87 -10.93
CA LYS A 105 3.17 29.16 -10.54
C LYS A 105 3.98 29.81 -11.67
N ARG A 106 4.81 29.01 -12.36
CA ARG A 106 5.58 29.48 -13.52
C ARG A 106 4.67 29.96 -14.66
N LYS A 107 3.60 29.20 -14.98
CA LYS A 107 2.61 29.61 -15.98
C LYS A 107 1.92 30.92 -15.60
N ILE A 108 1.47 31.06 -14.35
CA ILE A 108 0.85 32.31 -13.85
C ILE A 108 1.81 33.50 -14.02
N LYS A 109 3.09 33.34 -13.65
CA LYS A 109 4.10 34.40 -13.80
C LYS A 109 4.29 34.80 -15.26
N ALA A 110 4.41 33.83 -16.16
CA ALA A 110 4.57 34.08 -17.60
C ALA A 110 3.35 34.79 -18.20
N THR A 111 2.14 34.34 -17.85
CA THR A 111 0.90 34.98 -18.32
C THR A 111 0.77 36.40 -17.80
N LYS A 112 1.09 36.67 -16.53
CA LYS A 112 1.10 38.03 -15.97
C LYS A 112 2.07 38.95 -16.72
N ALA A 113 3.30 38.49 -16.97
CA ALA A 113 4.29 39.26 -17.73
C ALA A 113 3.82 39.58 -19.16
N ARG A 114 3.18 38.61 -19.83
CA ARG A 114 2.57 38.80 -21.16
C ARG A 114 1.40 39.79 -21.13
N LEU A 115 0.56 39.73 -20.11
CA LEU A 115 -0.55 40.67 -19.93
C LEU A 115 -0.02 42.11 -19.80
N THR A 116 0.99 42.33 -18.95
CA THR A 116 1.58 43.66 -18.74
C THR A 116 2.20 44.24 -20.01
N THR A 117 2.87 43.40 -20.81
CA THR A 117 3.44 43.85 -22.10
C THR A 117 2.35 44.22 -23.10
N LEU A 118 1.28 43.43 -23.21
CA LEU A 118 0.14 43.77 -24.07
C LEU A 118 -0.59 45.05 -23.64
N GLN A 119 -0.74 45.27 -22.32
CA GLN A 119 -1.35 46.49 -21.79
C GLN A 119 -0.56 47.75 -22.15
N LYS A 120 0.78 47.68 -22.13
CA LYS A 120 1.66 48.80 -22.53
C LYS A 120 1.64 49.13 -24.02
N ILE A 121 1.20 48.19 -24.87
CA ILE A 121 1.10 48.40 -26.33
C ILE A 121 -0.25 49.05 -26.69
N LYS A 122 -1.28 48.85 -25.86
CA LYS A 122 -2.64 49.31 -26.13
C LYS A 122 -2.93 50.72 -25.60
N GLY A 123 -2.10 51.24 -24.68
CA GLY A 123 -2.16 52.61 -24.17
C GLY A 123 -0.97 53.40 -24.68
#